data_AF-A0A401XK29-F1
#
_entry.id   AF-A0A401XK29-F1
#
_cell.length_a   1.000
_cell.length_b   1.000
_cell.length_c   1.000
_cell.angle_alpha   90.00
_cell.angle_beta   90.00
_cell.angle_gamma   90.00
#
_symmetry.space_group_name_H-M   'P 1'
#
loop_
_entity.id
_entity.type
_entity.pdbx_description
1 polymer ?
#
loop_
_entity_poly.entity_id
_entity_poly.type
_entity_poly.pdbx_seq_one_letter_code
_entity_poly.pdbx_strand_id
1 'polypeptide(L)'
;MTLEIAARYLHFISIFAIVAALSIEAFSVRPAMTRAEIGRISRIDGIYGLAALTLLAAGFTLWFWVGKPADYYSKNFLFHTKLALFTAAGILSAWPTVFFLKKRKGNPDDIVIVPVHIRRMITIQLILIACIPLLAGLMAKGIGYFGS
;
A
#
# COMPACT_ATOMS: atom_id res chain seq x y z
N MET A 1 12.24 13.95 -19.68
CA MET A 1 11.45 12.97 -20.45
C MET A 1 11.67 11.52 -19.96
N THR A 2 12.89 10.99 -19.93
CA THR A 2 13.18 9.61 -19.46
C THR A 2 12.85 9.37 -17.98
N LEU A 3 13.25 10.27 -17.09
CA LEU A 3 12.99 10.13 -15.64
C LEU A 3 11.48 10.18 -15.31
N GLU A 4 10.72 11.04 -16.00
CA GLU A 4 9.28 11.14 -15.84
C GLU A 4 8.57 9.83 -16.21
N ILE A 5 8.92 9.26 -17.38
CA ILE A 5 8.34 7.99 -17.85
C ILE A 5 8.68 6.86 -16.88
N ALA A 6 9.95 6.79 -16.43
CA ALA A 6 10.39 5.78 -15.47
C ALA A 6 9.63 5.90 -14.13
N ALA A 7 9.48 7.13 -13.60
CA ALA A 7 8.74 7.37 -12.37
C ALA A 7 7.26 7.00 -12.51
N ARG A 8 6.59 7.35 -13.62
CA ARG A 8 5.20 6.92 -13.87
C ARG A 8 5.08 5.41 -13.96
N TYR A 9 5.98 4.75 -14.68
CA TYR A 9 5.97 3.29 -14.83
C TYR A 9 6.17 2.58 -13.48
N LEU A 10 7.18 3.01 -12.70
CA LEU A 10 7.43 2.52 -11.35
C LEU A 10 6.22 2.76 -10.44
N HIS A 11 5.59 3.92 -10.53
CA HIS A 11 4.38 4.20 -9.76
C HIS A 11 3.25 3.21 -10.11
N PHE A 12 2.98 2.95 -11.39
CA PHE A 12 1.94 1.99 -11.78
C PHE A 12 2.25 0.56 -11.36
N ILE A 13 3.47 0.07 -11.61
CA ILE A 13 3.83 -1.30 -11.24
C ILE A 13 3.77 -1.51 -9.72
N SER A 14 4.15 -0.49 -8.93
CA SER A 14 4.01 -0.52 -7.48
C SER A 14 2.56 -0.58 -7.02
N ILE A 15 1.63 0.12 -7.68
CA ILE A 15 0.19 0.02 -7.36
C ILE A 15 -0.27 -1.43 -7.55
N PHE A 16 0.06 -2.06 -8.68
CA PHE A 16 -0.35 -3.45 -8.94
C PHE A 16 0.26 -4.42 -7.92
N ALA A 17 1.54 -4.25 -7.59
CA ALA A 17 2.20 -5.08 -6.58
C ALA A 17 1.57 -4.94 -5.19
N ILE A 18 1.22 -3.71 -4.78
CA ILE A 18 0.54 -3.45 -3.49
C ILE A 18 -0.83 -4.10 -3.44
N VAL A 19 -1.65 -3.90 -4.49
CA VAL A 19 -3.00 -4.47 -4.55
C VAL A 19 -2.94 -5.99 -4.57
N ALA A 20 -2.02 -6.57 -5.34
CA ALA A 20 -1.82 -8.02 -5.40
C ALA A 20 -1.39 -8.59 -4.04
N ALA A 21 -0.37 -8.00 -3.40
CA ALA A 21 0.14 -8.46 -2.10
C ALA A 21 -0.93 -8.40 -1.01
N LEU A 22 -1.60 -7.23 -0.86
CA LEU A 22 -2.68 -7.08 0.13
C LEU A 22 -3.86 -8.00 -0.13
N SER A 23 -4.22 -8.24 -1.39
CA SER A 23 -5.30 -9.17 -1.72
C SER A 23 -4.92 -10.60 -1.31
N ILE A 24 -3.70 -11.04 -1.64
CA ILE A 24 -3.23 -12.37 -1.23
C ILE A 24 -3.23 -12.48 0.29
N GLU A 25 -2.74 -11.49 1.03
CA GLU A 25 -2.77 -11.50 2.49
C GLU A 25 -4.20 -11.57 3.05
N ALA A 26 -5.10 -10.71 2.55
CA ALA A 26 -6.48 -10.63 3.02
C ALA A 26 -7.22 -11.97 2.88
N PHE A 27 -6.97 -12.71 1.80
CA PHE A 27 -7.62 -13.99 1.53
C PHE A 27 -6.85 -15.22 2.06
N SER A 28 -5.54 -15.11 2.32
CA SER A 28 -4.74 -16.25 2.78
C SER A 28 -4.61 -16.34 4.30
N VAL A 29 -4.79 -15.23 5.03
CA VAL A 29 -4.66 -15.22 6.49
C VAL A 29 -5.87 -15.89 7.15
N ARG A 30 -5.60 -16.97 7.89
CA ARG A 30 -6.59 -17.81 8.59
C ARG A 30 -6.39 -17.75 10.11
N PRO A 31 -7.42 -18.07 10.93
CA PRO A 31 -7.30 -18.03 12.39
C PRO A 31 -6.21 -18.93 12.97
N ALA A 32 -5.92 -20.07 12.33
CA ALA A 32 -4.84 -20.97 12.69
C ALA A 32 -4.02 -21.27 11.42
N MET A 33 -2.70 -21.09 11.51
CA MET A 33 -1.77 -21.28 10.39
C MET A 33 -0.49 -21.91 10.90
N THR A 34 0.16 -22.71 10.05
CA THR A 34 1.52 -23.20 10.38
C THR A 34 2.53 -22.05 10.32
N ARG A 35 3.67 -22.19 11.01
CA ARG A 35 4.75 -21.18 10.88
C ARG A 35 5.28 -21.09 9.45
N ALA A 36 5.29 -22.19 8.70
CA ALA A 36 5.63 -22.20 7.28
C ALA A 36 4.68 -21.31 6.46
N GLU A 37 3.37 -21.37 6.74
CA GLU A 37 2.37 -20.50 6.13
C GLU A 37 2.58 -19.04 6.50
N ILE A 38 2.82 -18.73 7.77
CA ILE A 38 3.16 -17.37 8.21
C ILE A 38 4.44 -16.87 7.53
N GLY A 39 5.43 -17.74 7.31
CA GLY A 39 6.65 -17.40 6.56
C GLY A 39 6.40 -17.10 5.08
N ARG A 40 5.38 -17.69 4.47
CA ARG A 40 4.92 -17.31 3.12
C ARG A 40 4.28 -15.92 3.14
N ILE A 41 3.35 -15.69 4.06
CA ILE A 41 2.70 -14.38 4.23
C ILE A 41 3.71 -13.27 4.53
N SER A 42 4.70 -13.53 5.39
CA SER A 42 5.77 -12.56 5.71
C SER A 42 6.59 -12.14 4.48
N ARG A 43 6.75 -13.00 3.47
CA ARG A 43 7.45 -12.64 2.23
C ARG A 43 6.57 -11.76 1.34
N ILE A 44 5.28 -12.04 1.29
CA ILE A 44 4.29 -11.25 0.54
C ILE A 44 4.17 -9.85 1.17
N ASP A 45 4.12 -9.77 2.50
CA ASP A 45 4.13 -8.52 3.27
C ASP A 45 5.43 -7.72 3.01
N GLY A 46 6.56 -8.40 2.84
CA GLY A 46 7.80 -7.75 2.40
C GLY A 46 7.73 -7.16 0.99
N ILE A 47 7.03 -7.83 0.05
CA ILE A 47 6.78 -7.30 -1.30
C ILE A 47 5.87 -6.08 -1.23
N TYR A 48 4.81 -6.12 -0.41
CA TYR A 48 3.96 -4.97 -0.14
C TYR A 48 4.78 -3.78 0.36
N GLY A 49 5.62 -3.99 1.39
CA GLY A 49 6.43 -2.93 1.98
C GLY A 49 7.41 -2.30 0.98
N LEU A 50 8.11 -3.14 0.20
CA LEU A 50 9.00 -2.65 -0.86
C LEU A 50 8.23 -1.86 -1.93
N ALA A 51 7.11 -2.40 -2.39
CA ALA A 51 6.28 -1.74 -3.40
C ALA A 51 5.71 -0.41 -2.89
N ALA A 52 5.32 -0.32 -1.61
CA ALA A 52 4.85 0.90 -0.98
C ALA A 52 5.94 1.99 -0.94
N LEU A 53 7.18 1.61 -0.59
CA LEU A 53 8.31 2.53 -0.62
C LEU A 53 8.63 3.01 -2.04
N THR A 54 8.64 2.09 -3.02
CA THR A 54 8.85 2.44 -4.43
C THR A 54 7.75 3.36 -4.95
N LEU A 55 6.49 3.11 -4.58
CA LEU A 55 5.36 3.96 -4.94
C LEU A 55 5.55 5.39 -4.43
N LEU A 56 5.90 5.55 -3.15
CA LEU A 56 6.11 6.86 -2.55
C LEU A 56 7.28 7.61 -3.19
N ALA A 57 8.41 6.92 -3.41
CA ALA A 57 9.56 7.52 -4.07
C ALA A 57 9.22 8.01 -5.48
N ALA A 58 8.53 7.17 -6.26
CA ALA A 58 8.05 7.54 -7.59
C ALA A 58 7.03 8.69 -7.54
N GLY A 59 6.09 8.66 -6.59
CA GLY A 59 5.07 9.68 -6.39
C GLY A 59 5.65 11.04 -6.02
N PHE A 60 6.64 11.09 -5.12
CA PHE A 60 7.35 12.32 -4.78
C PHE A 60 8.23 12.82 -5.92
N THR A 61 8.84 11.94 -6.70
CA THR A 61 9.57 12.33 -7.91
C THR A 61 8.63 13.01 -8.90
N LEU A 62 7.42 12.47 -9.10
CA LEU A 62 6.39 13.07 -9.95
C LEU A 62 5.85 14.38 -9.38
N TRP A 63 5.69 14.48 -8.06
CA TRP A 63 5.14 15.68 -7.44
C TRP A 63 6.12 16.86 -7.45
N PHE A 64 7.40 16.62 -7.13
CA PHE A 64 8.36 17.70 -6.89
C PHE A 64 9.35 17.97 -8.03
N TRP A 65 9.61 17.00 -8.92
CA TRP A 65 10.68 17.14 -9.94
C TRP A 65 10.22 17.09 -11.38
N VAL A 66 9.41 16.10 -11.78
CA VAL A 66 9.23 15.78 -13.22
C VAL A 66 7.79 15.68 -13.71
N GLY A 67 6.80 15.71 -12.82
CA GLY A 67 5.39 15.62 -13.22
C GLY A 67 4.78 16.97 -13.58
N LYS A 68 3.47 17.09 -13.39
CA LYS A 68 2.77 18.37 -13.54
C LYS A 68 3.31 19.40 -12.54
N PRO A 69 3.15 20.72 -12.80
CA PRO A 69 3.52 21.74 -11.83
C PRO A 69 2.98 21.40 -10.44
N ALA A 70 3.80 21.53 -9.40
CA ALA A 70 3.45 21.09 -8.05
C ALA A 70 2.13 21.69 -7.54
N ASP A 71 1.80 22.91 -7.99
CA ASP A 71 0.52 23.59 -7.74
C ASP A 71 -0.70 22.79 -8.18
N TYR A 72 -0.61 22.05 -9.30
CA TYR A 72 -1.69 21.20 -9.80
C TYR A 72 -2.07 20.12 -8.78
N TYR A 73 -1.09 19.59 -8.05
CA TYR A 73 -1.31 18.58 -7.01
C TYR A 73 -1.65 19.24 -5.67
N SER A 74 -0.92 20.29 -5.30
CA SER A 74 -0.96 20.90 -3.97
C SER A 74 -2.25 21.70 -3.73
N LYS A 75 -2.86 22.25 -4.80
CA LYS A 75 -4.15 22.95 -4.74
C LYS A 75 -5.33 22.02 -4.99
N ASN A 76 -5.22 20.74 -4.63
CA ASN A 76 -6.33 19.79 -4.77
C ASN A 76 -6.51 18.96 -3.49
N PHE A 77 -7.67 19.06 -2.83
CA PHE A 77 -7.88 18.37 -1.55
C PHE A 77 -7.95 16.86 -1.73
N LEU A 78 -8.41 16.36 -2.89
CA LEU A 78 -8.44 14.92 -3.18
C LEU A 78 -7.04 14.34 -3.32
N PHE A 79 -6.06 15.14 -3.74
CA PHE A 79 -4.66 14.74 -3.73
C PHE A 79 -4.14 14.52 -2.30
N HIS A 80 -4.46 15.42 -1.38
CA HIS A 80 -4.10 15.29 0.02
C HIS A 80 -4.83 14.12 0.69
N THR A 81 -6.12 13.93 0.39
CA THR A 81 -6.91 12.80 0.89
C THR A 81 -6.31 11.47 0.47
N LYS A 82 -5.98 11.27 -0.82
CA LYS A 82 -5.38 10.00 -1.25
C LYS A 82 -4.00 9.75 -0.62
N LEU A 83 -3.21 10.80 -0.41
CA LEU A 83 -1.92 10.69 0.28
C LEU A 83 -2.12 10.30 1.74
N ALA A 84 -3.08 10.92 2.44
CA ALA A 84 -3.44 10.58 3.81
C ALA A 84 -3.94 9.13 3.93
N LEU A 85 -4.80 8.66 3.01
CA LEU A 85 -5.25 7.26 2.98
C LEU A 85 -4.08 6.30 2.78
N PHE A 86 -3.17 6.61 1.87
CA PHE A 86 -1.99 5.79 1.62
C PHE A 86 -1.08 5.72 2.86
N THR A 87 -0.81 6.87 3.49
CA THR A 87 -0.02 6.95 4.73
C THR A 87 -0.69 6.20 5.87
N ALA A 88 -2.01 6.32 6.04
CA ALA A 88 -2.76 5.60 7.05
C ALA A 88 -2.68 4.07 6.84
N ALA A 89 -2.79 3.60 5.59
CA ALA A 89 -2.61 2.19 5.25
C ALA A 89 -1.20 1.70 5.60
N GLY A 90 -0.16 2.47 5.26
CA GLY A 90 1.23 2.14 5.59
C GLY A 90 1.51 2.08 7.10
N ILE A 91 0.95 3.02 7.88
CA ILE A 91 1.03 2.98 9.35
C ILE A 91 0.33 1.73 9.89
N LEU A 92 -0.88 1.44 9.40
CA LEU A 92 -1.66 0.28 9.82
C LEU A 92 -0.96 -1.06 9.50
N SER A 93 -0.19 -1.10 8.41
CA SER A 93 0.59 -2.29 8.00
C SER A 93 1.68 -2.69 8.99
N ALA A 94 2.24 -1.74 9.76
CA ALA A 94 3.32 -2.01 10.69
C ALA A 94 2.97 -3.12 11.72
N TRP A 95 1.72 -3.19 12.17
CA TRP A 95 1.26 -4.20 13.13
C TRP A 95 1.27 -5.63 12.53
N PRO A 96 0.56 -5.91 11.41
CA PRO A 96 0.69 -7.18 10.67
C PRO A 96 2.13 -7.57 10.34
N THR A 97 2.93 -6.64 9.82
CA THR A 97 4.34 -6.90 9.45
C THR A 97 5.13 -7.43 10.65
N VAL A 98 5.06 -6.73 11.79
CA VAL A 98 5.75 -7.16 13.01
C VAL A 98 5.24 -8.52 13.50
N PHE A 99 3.93 -8.78 13.41
CA PHE A 99 3.36 -10.06 13.78
C PHE A 99 3.92 -11.20 12.91
N PHE A 100 3.90 -11.06 11.58
CA PHE A 100 4.39 -12.10 10.67
C PHE A 100 5.90 -12.33 10.81
N LEU A 101 6.69 -11.26 10.96
CA LEU A 101 8.14 -11.36 11.16
C LEU A 101 8.51 -12.07 12.46
N LYS A 102 7.76 -11.85 13.54
CA LYS A 102 7.98 -12.53 14.81
C LYS A 102 7.52 -13.99 14.76
N LYS A 103 6.35 -14.25 14.18
CA LYS A 103 5.71 -15.57 14.23
C LYS A 103 6.20 -16.57 13.18
N ARG A 104 6.89 -16.13 12.13
CA ARG A 104 7.54 -17.03 11.15
C ARG A 104 8.73 -17.83 11.68
N LYS A 105 9.29 -17.49 12.84
CA LYS A 105 10.47 -18.16 13.43
C LYS A 105 10.04 -19.36 14.28
N GLY A 106 10.81 -20.45 14.27
CA GLY A 106 10.55 -21.67 15.04
C GLY A 106 10.37 -22.91 14.16
N ASN A 107 9.80 -23.98 14.72
CA ASN A 107 9.51 -25.19 13.97
C ASN A 107 8.42 -24.92 12.91
N PRO A 108 8.66 -25.18 11.61
CA PRO A 108 7.72 -24.88 10.53
C PRO A 108 6.30 -25.44 10.71
N ASP A 109 6.15 -26.58 11.39
CA ASP A 109 4.89 -27.29 11.55
C ASP A 109 4.08 -26.83 12.77
N ASP A 110 4.65 -26.00 13.63
CA ASP A 110 3.94 -25.41 14.76
C ASP A 110 2.74 -24.59 14.28
N ILE A 111 1.61 -24.75 14.96
CA ILE A 111 0.43 -23.93 14.74
C ILE A 111 0.54 -22.61 15.50
N VAL A 112 0.28 -21.52 14.80
CA VAL A 112 0.17 -20.18 15.36
C VAL A 112 -1.26 -19.69 15.19
N ILE A 113 -1.84 -19.23 16.30
CA ILE A 113 -3.14 -18.57 16.29
C ILE A 113 -2.95 -17.11 15.87
N VAL A 114 -3.62 -16.73 14.78
CA VAL A 114 -3.61 -15.37 14.26
C VAL A 114 -4.73 -14.56 14.92
N PRO A 115 -4.42 -13.47 15.63
CA PRO A 115 -5.46 -12.65 16.23
C PRO A 115 -6.41 -12.04 15.18
N VAL A 116 -7.69 -11.95 15.52
CA VAL A 116 -8.73 -11.41 14.61
C VAL A 116 -8.41 -9.99 14.15
N HIS A 117 -7.78 -9.17 14.99
CA HIS A 117 -7.42 -7.79 14.63
C HIS A 117 -6.41 -7.73 13.49
N ILE A 118 -5.48 -8.69 13.36
CA ILE A 118 -4.51 -8.73 12.25
C ILE A 118 -5.26 -8.86 10.92
N ARG A 119 -6.22 -9.79 10.84
CA ARG A 119 -7.05 -9.96 9.65
C ARG A 119 -7.88 -8.71 9.34
N ARG A 120 -8.50 -8.11 10.37
CA ARG A 120 -9.26 -6.86 10.21
C ARG A 120 -8.39 -5.71 9.71
N MET A 121 -7.17 -5.57 10.23
CA MET A 121 -6.21 -4.54 9.80
C MET A 121 -5.88 -4.68 8.32
N ILE A 122 -5.61 -5.90 7.84
CA ILE A 122 -5.30 -6.17 6.42
C ILE A 122 -6.53 -5.85 5.55
N THR A 123 -7.73 -6.24 5.97
CA THR A 123 -8.96 -5.90 5.23
C THR A 123 -9.19 -4.39 5.17
N ILE A 124 -8.98 -3.67 6.27
CA ILE A 124 -9.09 -2.20 6.31
C ILE A 124 -8.05 -1.58 5.37
N GLN A 125 -6.79 -2.04 5.38
CA GLN A 125 -5.75 -1.58 4.45
C GLN A 125 -6.18 -1.76 3.00
N LEU A 126 -6.72 -2.92 2.63
CA LEU A 126 -7.19 -3.18 1.28
C LEU A 126 -8.32 -2.22 0.88
N ILE A 127 -9.25 -1.91 1.78
CA ILE A 127 -10.33 -0.95 1.54
C ILE A 127 -9.77 0.47 1.34
N LEU A 128 -8.84 0.91 2.21
CA LEU A 128 -8.19 2.22 2.09
C LEU A 128 -7.49 2.37 0.73
N ILE A 129 -6.76 1.34 0.31
CA ILE A 129 -6.08 1.31 -1.00
C ILE A 129 -7.10 1.30 -2.15
N ALA A 130 -8.21 0.56 -2.03
CA ALA A 130 -9.26 0.52 -3.05
C ALA A 130 -9.98 1.86 -3.25
N CYS A 131 -10.03 2.73 -2.23
CA CYS A 131 -10.57 4.08 -2.36
C CYS A 131 -9.66 5.04 -3.17
N ILE A 132 -8.35 4.81 -3.19
CA ILE A 132 -7.38 5.72 -3.83
C ILE A 132 -7.61 5.90 -5.34
N PRO A 133 -7.83 4.84 -6.14
CA PRO A 133 -8.14 4.98 -7.57
C PRO A 133 -9.38 5.84 -7.86
N LEU A 134 -10.43 5.73 -7.04
CA LEU A 134 -11.63 6.56 -7.19
C LEU A 134 -11.28 8.05 -7.00
N LEU A 135 -10.55 8.38 -5.93
CA LEU A 135 -10.10 9.76 -5.68
C LEU A 135 -9.18 10.27 -6.81
N ALA A 136 -8.31 9.42 -7.33
CA ALA A 136 -7.44 9.76 -8.46
C ALA A 136 -8.25 10.06 -9.73
N GLY A 137 -9.31 9.28 -10.02
CA GLY A 137 -10.21 9.52 -11.15
C GLY A 137 -11.00 10.82 -11.02
N LEU A 138 -11.51 11.14 -9.83
CA LEU A 138 -12.19 12.41 -9.55
C LEU A 138 -11.24 13.60 -9.71
N MET A 139 -10.02 13.49 -9.16
CA MET A 139 -8.97 14.51 -9.31
C MET A 139 -8.59 14.73 -10.78
N ALA A 140 -8.53 13.66 -11.59
CA ALA A 140 -8.23 13.76 -13.03
C ALA A 140 -9.29 14.55 -13.81
N LYS A 141 -10.53 14.61 -13.32
CA LYS A 141 -11.62 15.43 -13.87
C LYS A 141 -11.63 16.88 -13.32
N GLY A 142 -10.62 17.27 -12.53
CA GLY A 142 -10.51 18.61 -11.95
C GLY A 142 -11.32 18.81 -10.65
N ILE A 143 -11.98 17.77 -10.13
CA ILE A 143 -12.75 17.86 -8.88
C ILE A 143 -11.78 18.11 -7.71
N GLY A 144 -12.19 18.97 -6.78
CA GLY A 144 -11.46 19.26 -5.56
C GLY A 144 -10.30 20.24 -5.69
N TYR A 145 -10.15 20.88 -6.85
CA TYR A 145 -9.24 22.01 -7.03
C TYR A 145 -9.75 23.26 -6.30
N PHE A 146 -8.85 23.99 -5.62
CA PHE A 146 -9.20 25.19 -4.84
C PHE A 146 -8.33 26.42 -5.15
N GLY A 147 -7.74 26.48 -6.35
CA GLY A 147 -7.08 27.69 -6.86
C GLY A 147 -8.01 28.55 -7.72
N SER A 148 -7.93 29.87 -7.57
CA SER A 148 -8.51 30.87 -8.50
C SER A 148 -7.77 30.89 -9.83
#